data_AF-A0AAV8YPB5-F1
#
_entry.id   AF-A0AAV8YPB5-F1
#
_cell.length_a   1.000
_cell.length_b   1.000
_cell.length_c   1.000
_cell.angle_alpha   90.00
_cell.angle_beta   90.00
_cell.angle_gamma   90.00
#
_symmetry.space_group_name_H-M   'P 1'
#
loop_
_entity.id
_entity.type
_entity.pdbx_description
1 polymer ?
#
loop_
_entity_poly.entity_id
_entity_poly.type
_entity_poly.pdbx_seq_one_letter_code
_entity_poly.pdbx_strand_id
1 'polypeptide(L)'
;MFPMLKVDVEAELKRYKYYAEKIKPYVFDTVSYLDKAIRSGKKILVEGANAAMLDIDFGTYPYVTSSNCSIGGVCTGLGISPHRIGEVIGVVKAYTTRVGDGPFPTELLDSTGDLMQSRGGEIGVTTKRKRRCGWLDIVLLRYTNIINGYTALCLTKLDILDTLPELKFAIGYTLRGKKIDYFPSSVSDLAEVEVRF
;
A
#
# COMPACT_ATOMS: atom_id res chain seq x y z
N MET A 1 11.42 -11.06 -23.94
CA MET A 1 11.16 -12.50 -23.74
C MET A 1 12.37 -13.09 -23.02
N PHE A 2 12.20 -13.97 -22.03
CA PHE A 2 13.31 -14.48 -21.19
C PHE A 2 13.85 -15.80 -21.78
N PRO A 3 14.89 -15.78 -22.64
CA PRO A 3 15.28 -16.95 -23.44
C PRO A 3 15.92 -18.07 -22.62
N MET A 4 16.26 -17.78 -21.36
CA MET A 4 16.88 -18.70 -20.41
C MET A 4 15.86 -19.47 -19.55
N LEU A 5 14.58 -19.09 -19.59
CA LEU A 5 13.56 -19.72 -18.76
C LEU A 5 13.23 -21.11 -19.32
N LYS A 6 13.73 -22.15 -18.67
CA LYS A 6 13.33 -23.54 -18.93
C LYS A 6 12.26 -23.94 -17.93
N VAL A 7 11.07 -24.28 -18.43
CA VAL A 7 9.96 -24.78 -17.62
C VAL A 7 9.73 -26.24 -17.97
N ASP A 8 9.80 -27.11 -16.97
CA ASP A 8 9.37 -28.51 -17.11
C ASP A 8 7.86 -28.57 -16.94
N VAL A 9 7.15 -28.60 -18.06
CA VAL A 9 5.69 -28.56 -18.09
C VAL A 9 5.08 -29.77 -17.38
N GLU A 10 5.64 -30.96 -17.55
CA GLU A 10 5.10 -32.19 -16.95
C GLU A 10 5.29 -32.20 -15.44
N ALA A 11 6.47 -31.78 -14.95
CA ALA A 11 6.72 -31.64 -13.53
C ALA A 11 5.80 -30.61 -12.87
N GLU A 12 5.60 -29.46 -13.53
CA GLU A 12 4.68 -28.41 -13.06
C GLU A 12 3.23 -28.92 -13.01
N LEU A 13 2.75 -29.56 -14.08
CA LEU A 13 1.40 -30.12 -14.12
C LEU A 13 1.19 -31.16 -13.01
N LYS A 14 2.15 -32.06 -12.79
CA LYS A 14 2.10 -33.05 -11.71
C LYS A 14 2.02 -32.36 -10.33
N ARG A 15 2.85 -31.33 -10.12
CA ARG A 15 2.86 -30.56 -8.87
C ARG A 15 1.55 -29.83 -8.62
N TYR A 16 1.02 -29.13 -9.62
CA TYR A 16 -0.23 -28.38 -9.46
C TYR A 16 -1.46 -29.27 -9.32
N LYS A 17 -1.49 -30.45 -9.96
CA LYS A 17 -2.54 -31.46 -9.71
C LYS A 17 -2.56 -31.92 -8.25
N TYR A 18 -1.38 -32.14 -7.67
CA TYR A 18 -1.27 -32.47 -6.24
C TYR A 18 -1.81 -31.35 -5.33
N TYR A 19 -1.48 -30.08 -5.63
CA TYR A 19 -2.02 -28.94 -4.86
C TYR A 19 -3.52 -28.76 -5.07
N ALA A 20 -4.03 -28.98 -6.28
CA ALA A 20 -5.45 -28.86 -6.59
C ALA A 20 -6.30 -29.77 -5.69
N GLU A 21 -5.91 -31.04 -5.51
CA GLU A 21 -6.64 -31.96 -4.63
C GLU A 21 -6.68 -31.48 -3.16
N LYS A 22 -5.63 -30.80 -2.69
CA LYS A 22 -5.59 -30.24 -1.34
C LYS A 22 -6.43 -28.98 -1.17
N ILE A 23 -6.50 -28.16 -2.21
CA ILE A 23 -7.19 -26.85 -2.17
C ILE A 23 -8.69 -27.01 -2.48
N LYS A 24 -9.06 -28.00 -3.30
CA LYS A 24 -10.42 -28.27 -3.77
C LYS A 24 -11.50 -28.24 -2.68
N PRO A 25 -11.30 -28.77 -1.46
CA PRO A 25 -12.31 -28.70 -0.40
C PRO A 25 -12.68 -27.27 0.04
N TYR A 26 -11.84 -26.27 -0.26
CA TYR A 26 -12.02 -24.87 0.10
C TYR A 26 -12.52 -24.00 -1.06
N VAL A 27 -12.72 -24.57 -2.26
CA VAL A 27 -13.18 -23.83 -3.43
C VAL A 27 -14.71 -23.86 -3.49
N PHE A 28 -15.34 -22.68 -3.43
CA PHE A 28 -16.79 -22.52 -3.53
C PHE A 28 -17.15 -21.11 -4.01
N ASP A 29 -18.44 -20.88 -4.31
CA ASP A 29 -18.95 -19.56 -4.68
C ASP A 29 -18.91 -18.60 -3.47
N THR A 30 -17.91 -17.74 -3.47
CA THR A 30 -17.66 -16.77 -2.40
C THR A 30 -18.61 -15.58 -2.44
N VAL A 31 -19.15 -15.20 -3.61
CA VAL A 31 -20.04 -14.05 -3.74
C VAL A 31 -21.38 -14.34 -3.06
N SER A 32 -22.01 -15.47 -3.39
CA SER A 32 -23.26 -15.89 -2.74
C SER A 32 -23.07 -16.17 -1.26
N TYR A 33 -21.91 -16.69 -0.87
CA TYR A 33 -21.57 -16.93 0.53
C TYR A 33 -21.49 -15.62 1.32
N LEU A 34 -20.76 -14.62 0.82
CA LEU A 34 -20.63 -13.32 1.45
C LEU A 34 -21.95 -12.56 1.49
N ASP A 35 -22.76 -12.59 0.42
CA ASP A 35 -24.10 -11.98 0.43
C ASP A 35 -24.98 -12.56 1.55
N LYS A 36 -25.03 -13.89 1.68
CA LYS A 36 -25.77 -14.57 2.76
C LYS A 36 -25.24 -14.20 4.14
N ALA A 37 -23.92 -14.15 4.32
CA ALA A 37 -23.31 -13.75 5.58
C ALA A 37 -23.71 -12.31 5.96
N ILE A 38 -23.65 -11.38 5.02
CA ILE A 38 -24.03 -9.98 5.25
C ILE A 38 -25.53 -9.88 5.57
N ARG A 39 -26.40 -10.54 4.79
CA ARG A 39 -27.86 -10.51 5.00
C ARG A 39 -28.29 -11.13 6.32
N SER A 40 -27.51 -12.08 6.85
CA SER A 40 -27.72 -12.66 8.19
C SER A 40 -27.10 -11.84 9.32
N GLY A 41 -26.62 -10.62 9.02
CA GLY A 41 -26.10 -9.69 10.02
C GLY A 41 -24.69 -10.02 10.51
N LYS A 42 -23.93 -10.86 9.80
CA LYS A 42 -22.53 -11.13 10.15
C LYS A 42 -21.66 -9.91 9.85
N LYS A 43 -20.70 -9.65 10.73
CA LYS A 43 -19.64 -8.66 10.51
C LYS A 43 -18.54 -9.29 9.68
N ILE A 44 -18.13 -8.61 8.61
CA ILE A 44 -17.04 -9.04 7.73
C ILE A 44 -15.89 -8.06 7.90
N LEU A 45 -14.70 -8.59 8.19
CA LEU A 45 -13.45 -7.83 8.15
C LEU A 45 -12.73 -8.17 6.85
N VAL A 46 -12.34 -7.15 6.10
CA VAL A 46 -11.56 -7.31 4.88
C VAL A 46 -10.13 -6.85 5.15
N GLU A 47 -9.17 -7.74 4.94
CA GLU A 47 -7.75 -7.44 5.06
C GLU A 47 -7.23 -6.95 3.70
N GLY A 48 -6.88 -5.67 3.61
CA GLY A 48 -6.21 -5.11 2.45
C GLY A 48 -4.73 -5.50 2.41
N ALA A 49 -4.24 -5.91 1.25
CA ALA A 49 -2.82 -6.13 1.01
C ALA A 49 -2.17 -4.91 0.32
N ASN A 50 -0.85 -4.81 0.44
CA ASN A 50 -0.05 -3.68 -0.04
C ASN A 50 -0.50 -2.34 0.58
N ALA A 51 -0.61 -1.27 -0.20
CA ALA A 51 -1.02 0.06 0.27
C ALA A 51 -1.56 0.89 -0.89
N ALA A 52 -2.34 1.93 -0.59
CA ALA A 52 -2.96 2.79 -1.61
C ALA A 52 -1.96 3.38 -2.63
N MET A 53 -0.74 3.72 -2.20
CA MET A 53 0.28 4.26 -3.13
C MET A 53 0.95 3.20 -4.02
N LEU A 54 0.61 1.93 -3.84
CA LEU A 54 0.98 0.82 -4.71
C LEU A 54 -0.21 0.35 -5.57
N ASP A 55 -1.37 1.00 -5.48
CA ASP A 55 -2.52 0.71 -6.33
C ASP A 55 -2.16 0.92 -7.80
N ILE A 56 -2.63 0.03 -8.68
CA ILE A 56 -2.31 0.09 -10.12
C ILE A 56 -2.78 1.38 -10.80
N ASP A 57 -3.91 1.94 -10.36
CA ASP A 57 -4.53 3.12 -10.97
C ASP A 57 -4.17 4.41 -10.23
N PHE A 58 -4.09 4.33 -8.90
CA PHE A 58 -3.94 5.50 -8.03
C PHE A 58 -2.59 5.58 -7.31
N GLY A 59 -1.71 4.60 -7.51
CA GLY A 59 -0.37 4.63 -6.94
C GLY A 59 0.62 5.43 -7.77
N THR A 60 1.90 5.36 -7.40
CA THR A 60 3.00 6.02 -8.12
C THR A 60 3.40 5.24 -9.37
N TYR A 61 2.49 5.08 -10.34
CA TYR A 61 2.73 4.32 -11.58
C TYR A 61 4.00 4.82 -12.31
N PRO A 62 4.92 3.93 -12.76
CA PRO A 62 4.80 2.48 -12.85
C PRO A 62 5.30 1.71 -11.62
N TYR A 63 5.66 2.39 -10.52
CA TYR A 63 6.19 1.79 -9.29
C TYR A 63 5.07 1.29 -8.35
N VAL A 64 4.21 0.44 -8.89
CA VAL A 64 2.97 -0.04 -8.26
C VAL A 64 2.88 -1.56 -8.34
N THR A 65 1.94 -2.16 -7.62
CA THR A 65 1.55 -3.55 -7.87
C THR A 65 0.59 -3.62 -9.06
N SER A 66 0.27 -4.84 -9.51
CA SER A 66 -0.61 -5.09 -10.66
C SER A 66 -2.07 -5.30 -10.27
N SER A 67 -2.50 -4.74 -9.12
CA SER A 67 -3.86 -4.88 -8.60
C SER A 67 -4.31 -3.60 -7.89
N ASN A 68 -5.61 -3.48 -7.63
CA ASN A 68 -6.13 -2.40 -6.79
C ASN A 68 -5.91 -2.71 -5.31
N CYS A 69 -5.31 -1.76 -4.60
CA CYS A 69 -5.05 -1.78 -3.16
C CYS A 69 -5.91 -0.75 -2.42
N SER A 70 -6.74 -0.02 -3.16
CA SER A 70 -7.76 0.90 -2.67
C SER A 70 -9.08 0.20 -2.36
N ILE A 71 -10.01 0.93 -1.74
CA ILE A 71 -11.34 0.44 -1.34
C ILE A 71 -12.15 -0.17 -2.49
N GLY A 72 -11.91 0.29 -3.73
CA GLY A 72 -12.54 -0.28 -4.93
C GLY A 72 -12.24 -1.77 -5.11
N GLY A 73 -11.04 -2.23 -4.71
CA GLY A 73 -10.64 -3.63 -4.75
C GLY A 73 -11.49 -4.54 -3.84
N VAL A 74 -12.10 -3.99 -2.78
CA VAL A 74 -13.04 -4.75 -1.94
C VAL A 74 -14.31 -5.08 -2.72
N CYS A 75 -14.83 -4.12 -3.49
CA CYS A 75 -16.05 -4.30 -4.25
C CYS A 75 -15.85 -5.30 -5.39
N THR A 76 -14.82 -5.08 -6.21
CA THR A 76 -14.54 -5.91 -7.39
C THR A 76 -13.96 -7.27 -7.02
N GLY A 77 -13.14 -7.35 -5.96
CA GLY A 77 -12.49 -8.58 -5.52
C GLY A 77 -13.40 -9.53 -4.73
N LEU A 78 -14.41 -9.02 -4.03
CA LEU A 78 -15.32 -9.83 -3.22
C LEU A 78 -16.76 -9.92 -3.75
N GLY A 79 -17.10 -9.13 -4.79
CA GLY A 79 -18.47 -9.05 -5.30
C GLY A 79 -19.43 -8.37 -4.33
N ILE A 80 -18.95 -7.43 -3.52
CA ILE A 80 -19.74 -6.70 -2.53
C ILE A 80 -20.19 -5.36 -3.12
N SER A 81 -21.48 -5.04 -2.98
CA SER A 81 -22.02 -3.74 -3.38
C SER A 81 -21.34 -2.60 -2.58
N PRO A 82 -20.97 -1.48 -3.22
CA PRO A 82 -20.34 -0.36 -2.52
C PRO A 82 -21.21 0.22 -1.39
N HIS A 83 -22.54 0.12 -1.49
CA HIS A 83 -23.47 0.55 -0.43
C HIS A 83 -23.38 -0.26 0.87
N ARG A 84 -22.68 -1.39 0.85
CA ARG A 84 -22.49 -2.27 2.02
C ARG A 84 -21.13 -2.08 2.69
N ILE A 85 -20.28 -1.22 2.15
CA ILE A 85 -19.03 -0.83 2.81
C ILE A 85 -19.38 0.01 4.04
N GLY A 86 -18.89 -0.43 5.20
CA GLY A 86 -19.06 0.26 6.47
C GLY A 86 -17.82 1.11 6.79
N GLU A 87 -17.11 0.71 7.85
CA GLU A 87 -15.90 1.39 8.29
C GLU A 87 -14.72 1.10 7.35
N VAL A 88 -13.95 2.14 7.05
CA VAL A 88 -12.70 2.06 6.27
C VAL A 88 -11.58 2.63 7.12
N ILE A 89 -10.71 1.75 7.62
CA ILE A 89 -9.62 2.14 8.53
C ILE A 89 -8.33 2.34 7.74
N GLY A 90 -7.86 3.59 7.67
CA GLY A 90 -6.56 3.90 7.11
C GLY A 90 -5.45 3.53 8.09
N VAL A 91 -4.66 2.49 7.79
CA VAL A 91 -3.49 2.12 8.61
C VAL A 91 -2.31 2.98 8.17
N VAL A 92 -1.94 3.94 9.00
CA VAL A 92 -0.92 4.95 8.69
C VAL A 92 0.24 4.76 9.63
N LYS A 93 1.46 4.70 9.10
CA LYS A 93 2.66 4.72 9.93
C LYS A 93 3.00 6.16 10.28
N ALA A 94 3.53 6.41 11.48
CA ALA A 94 3.91 7.75 11.94
C ALA A 94 5.02 8.41 11.09
N TYR A 95 5.65 7.65 10.21
CA TYR A 95 6.62 8.08 9.19
C TYR A 95 6.39 7.26 7.93
N THR A 96 6.91 7.72 6.79
CA THR A 96 6.67 7.08 5.50
C THR A 96 7.81 6.10 5.18
N THR A 97 7.47 4.97 4.54
CA THR A 97 8.49 4.01 4.08
C THR A 97 8.17 3.50 2.69
N ARG A 98 9.19 3.23 1.88
CA ARG A 98 9.03 2.56 0.58
C ARG A 98 10.03 1.44 0.38
N VAL A 99 9.59 0.39 -0.32
CA VAL A 99 10.46 -0.68 -0.83
C VAL A 99 10.51 -0.56 -2.35
N GLY A 100 11.72 -0.62 -2.92
CA GLY A 100 11.91 -0.49 -4.37
C GLY A 100 12.01 0.96 -4.86
N ASP A 101 12.00 1.10 -6.18
CA ASP A 101 12.30 2.35 -6.89
C ASP A 101 11.08 3.27 -7.03
N GLY A 102 11.32 4.48 -7.57
CA GLY A 102 10.34 5.55 -7.74
C GLY A 102 10.62 6.84 -6.93
N PRO A 103 9.81 7.89 -7.13
CA PRO A 103 9.92 9.15 -6.38
C PRO A 103 9.41 9.02 -4.93
N PHE A 104 10.15 9.60 -3.98
CA PHE A 104 9.77 9.61 -2.56
C PHE A 104 10.06 11.00 -1.98
N PRO A 105 9.08 11.93 -2.05
CA PRO A 105 9.32 13.34 -1.73
C PRO A 105 9.89 13.59 -0.34
N THR A 106 9.46 12.82 0.67
CA THR A 106 9.88 13.00 2.06
C THR A 106 11.04 12.11 2.48
N GLU A 107 11.70 11.44 1.54
CA GLU A 107 12.82 10.55 1.85
C GLU A 107 13.93 11.26 2.60
N LEU A 108 14.46 10.58 3.62
CA LEU A 108 15.61 10.99 4.39
C LEU A 108 16.82 10.16 3.98
N LEU A 109 17.83 10.84 3.45
CA LEU A 109 19.13 10.26 3.07
C LEU A 109 20.22 10.58 4.12
N ASP A 110 19.80 11.01 5.31
CA ASP A 110 20.66 11.38 6.43
C ASP A 110 20.55 10.38 7.60
N SER A 111 21.25 10.68 8.70
CA SER A 111 21.23 9.86 9.91
C SER A 111 19.86 9.72 10.56
N THR A 112 18.93 10.66 10.31
CA THR A 112 17.54 10.57 10.79
C THR A 112 16.82 9.43 10.09
N GLY A 113 16.97 9.33 8.77
CA GLY A 113 16.42 8.23 7.97
C GLY A 113 16.97 6.87 8.40
N ASP A 114 18.28 6.78 8.64
CA ASP A 114 18.92 5.56 9.14
C ASP A 114 18.43 5.15 10.54
N LEU A 115 18.25 6.12 11.44
CA LEU A 115 17.74 5.88 12.79
C LEU A 115 16.29 5.35 12.74
N MET A 116 15.42 5.98 11.94
CA MET A 116 14.05 5.51 11.73
C MET A 116 14.01 4.09 11.14
N GLN A 117 14.87 3.81 10.16
CA GLN A 117 14.95 2.49 9.54
C GLN A 117 15.36 1.41 10.56
N SER A 118 16.39 1.70 11.36
CA SER A 118 16.92 0.78 12.37
C SER A 118 15.90 0.51 13.47
N ARG A 119 15.40 1.56 14.13
CA ARG A 119 14.42 1.45 15.22
C ARG A 119 13.11 0.81 14.73
N GLY A 120 12.66 1.21 13.55
CA GLY A 120 11.43 0.70 12.95
C GLY A 120 11.50 -0.75 12.46
N GLY A 121 12.68 -1.39 12.48
CA GLY A 121 12.87 -2.71 11.90
C GLY A 121 12.53 -2.73 10.41
N GLU A 122 12.84 -1.67 9.68
CA GLU A 122 12.44 -1.46 8.29
C GLU A 122 13.38 -2.19 7.32
N ILE A 123 13.44 -3.51 7.49
CA ILE A 123 14.24 -4.44 6.67
C ILE A 123 13.33 -5.60 6.26
N GLY A 124 13.30 -5.91 4.97
CA GLY A 124 12.52 -7.04 4.45
C GLY A 124 12.95 -8.37 5.07
N VAL A 125 12.00 -9.15 5.57
CA VAL A 125 12.30 -10.42 6.27
C VAL A 125 12.96 -11.46 5.36
N THR A 126 12.47 -11.59 4.13
CA THR A 126 12.94 -12.56 3.13
C THR A 126 14.07 -12.00 2.28
N THR A 127 13.85 -10.82 1.68
CA THR A 127 14.80 -10.23 0.72
C THR A 127 15.96 -9.53 1.38
N LYS A 128 15.89 -9.27 2.69
CA LYS A 128 16.82 -8.42 3.45
C LYS A 128 17.02 -7.02 2.87
N ARG A 129 16.13 -6.58 1.97
CA ARG A 129 16.17 -5.24 1.40
C ARG A 129 15.76 -4.23 2.46
N LYS A 130 16.64 -3.26 2.70
CA LYS A 130 16.36 -2.09 3.51
C LYS A 130 15.24 -1.26 2.87
N ARG A 131 14.31 -0.75 3.67
CA ARG A 131 13.28 0.17 3.19
C ARG A 131 13.79 1.60 3.27
N ARG A 132 13.50 2.38 2.24
CA ARG A 132 13.67 3.84 2.23
C ARG A 132 12.74 4.41 3.30
N CYS A 133 13.21 5.35 4.11
CA CYS A 133 12.44 5.96 5.20
C CYS A 133 12.38 7.48 5.01
N GLY A 134 11.29 8.10 5.46
CA GLY A 134 11.05 9.52 5.29
C GLY A 134 9.99 10.04 6.24
N TRP A 135 9.86 11.36 6.36
CA TRP A 135 8.84 11.97 7.19
C TRP A 135 7.42 11.58 6.77
N LEU A 136 6.45 11.71 7.68
CA LEU A 136 5.04 11.49 7.35
C LEU A 136 4.59 12.53 6.32
N ASP A 137 3.96 12.04 5.26
CA ASP A 137 3.48 12.85 4.15
C ASP A 137 1.97 13.08 4.23
N ILE A 138 1.57 14.29 4.61
CA ILE A 138 0.16 14.66 4.78
C ILE A 138 -0.51 14.92 3.44
N VAL A 139 0.24 15.36 2.41
CA VAL A 139 -0.29 15.54 1.05
C VAL A 139 -0.71 14.19 0.48
N LEU A 140 0.18 13.20 0.60
CA LEU A 140 -0.08 11.81 0.24
C LEU A 140 -1.27 11.24 1.02
N LEU A 141 -1.31 11.43 2.35
CA LEU A 141 -2.41 10.92 3.19
C LEU A 141 -3.76 11.53 2.81
N ARG A 142 -3.81 12.82 2.47
CA ARG A 142 -5.03 13.48 1.97
C ARG A 142 -5.47 12.89 0.63
N TYR A 143 -4.53 12.67 -0.27
CA TYR A 143 -4.80 12.06 -1.57
C TYR A 143 -5.39 10.64 -1.42
N THR A 144 -4.78 9.79 -0.61
CA THR A 144 -5.28 8.43 -0.38
C THR A 144 -6.62 8.43 0.34
N ASN A 145 -6.89 9.43 1.20
CA ASN A 145 -8.19 9.60 1.82
C ASN A 145 -9.29 9.99 0.82
N ILE A 146 -9.00 10.82 -0.19
CA ILE A 146 -9.97 11.14 -1.25
C ILE A 146 -10.43 9.86 -1.97
N ILE A 147 -9.50 8.95 -2.22
CA ILE A 147 -9.78 7.69 -2.94
C ILE A 147 -10.52 6.68 -2.05
N ASN A 148 -10.08 6.53 -0.80
CA ASN A 148 -10.53 5.44 0.06
C ASN A 148 -11.68 5.82 1.00
N GLY A 149 -11.88 7.11 1.26
CA GLY A 149 -12.89 7.60 2.21
C GLY A 149 -12.68 7.03 3.61
N TYR A 150 -11.49 7.22 4.19
CA TYR A 150 -11.20 6.66 5.51
C TYR A 150 -12.17 7.21 6.57
N THR A 151 -12.81 6.32 7.31
CA THR A 151 -13.70 6.68 8.43
C THR A 151 -12.93 6.88 9.72
N ALA A 152 -11.75 6.25 9.83
CA ALA A 152 -10.81 6.44 10.93
C ALA A 152 -9.38 6.12 10.48
N LEU A 153 -8.40 6.60 11.25
CA LEU A 153 -6.99 6.29 11.05
C LEU A 153 -6.46 5.48 12.23
N CYS A 154 -5.71 4.42 11.93
CA CYS A 154 -4.89 3.71 12.89
C CYS A 154 -3.44 4.17 12.70
N LEU A 155 -2.97 5.06 13.58
CA LEU A 155 -1.58 5.51 13.56
C LEU A 155 -0.68 4.49 14.25
N THR A 156 0.32 4.00 13.53
CA THR A 156 1.22 2.92 13.98
C THR A 156 2.66 3.41 14.10
N LYS A 157 3.45 2.73 14.92
CA LYS A 157 4.89 2.96 15.10
C LYS A 157 5.29 4.36 15.58
N LEU A 158 4.46 4.95 16.45
CA LEU A 158 4.74 6.27 17.02
C LEU A 158 5.97 6.24 17.95
N ASP A 159 6.22 5.11 18.61
CA ASP A 159 7.39 4.81 19.46
C ASP A 159 8.74 4.92 18.73
N ILE A 160 8.75 4.91 17.41
CA ILE A 160 9.97 5.07 16.61
C ILE A 160 10.46 6.52 16.63
N LEU A 161 9.56 7.47 16.84
CA LEU A 161 9.83 8.91 16.77
C LEU A 161 10.20 9.54 18.12
N ASP A 162 10.09 8.79 19.22
CA ASP A 162 10.24 9.29 20.60
C ASP A 162 11.65 9.81 20.95
N THR A 163 12.67 9.43 20.19
CA THR A 163 14.06 9.89 20.37
C THR A 163 14.44 11.07 19.49
N LEU A 164 13.55 11.54 18.62
CA LEU A 164 13.87 12.63 17.70
C LEU A 164 13.59 13.98 18.37
N PRO A 165 14.52 14.94 18.30
CA PRO A 165 14.34 16.25 18.91
C PRO A 165 13.30 17.12 18.19
N GLU A 166 13.07 16.86 16.90
CA GLU A 166 12.13 17.58 16.05
C GLU A 166 11.43 16.58 15.11
N LEU A 167 10.13 16.79 14.89
CA LEU A 167 9.33 16.03 13.93
C LEU A 167 8.86 16.95 12.82
N LYS A 168 9.00 16.49 11.57
CA LYS A 168 8.55 17.21 10.38
C LYS A 168 7.43 16.44 9.68
N PHE A 169 6.50 17.17 9.07
CA PHE A 169 5.36 16.62 8.35
C PHE A 169 5.21 17.32 7.01
N ALA A 170 5.18 16.60 5.89
CA ALA A 170 4.99 17.27 4.61
C ALA A 170 3.54 17.77 4.48
N ILE A 171 3.34 19.08 4.60
CA ILE A 171 2.03 19.74 4.59
C ILE A 171 1.65 20.30 3.22
N GLY A 172 2.58 20.32 2.25
CA GLY A 172 2.34 20.82 0.91
C GLY A 172 3.50 20.55 -0.03
N TYR A 173 3.23 20.69 -1.33
CA TYR A 173 4.24 20.59 -2.38
C TYR A 173 4.30 21.89 -3.19
N THR A 174 5.49 22.18 -3.69
CA THR A 174 5.74 23.15 -4.75
C THR A 174 6.29 22.41 -5.96
N LEU A 175 5.72 22.65 -7.13
CA LEU A 175 6.20 22.09 -8.39
C LEU A 175 6.63 23.25 -9.30
N ARG A 176 7.93 23.28 -9.67
CA ARG A 176 8.51 24.31 -10.54
C ARG A 176 8.17 25.74 -10.07
N GLY A 177 8.37 25.99 -8.78
CA GLY A 177 8.11 27.29 -8.12
C GLY A 177 6.63 27.61 -7.86
N LYS A 178 5.68 26.74 -8.24
CA LYS A 178 4.24 26.94 -7.98
C LYS A 178 3.73 25.99 -6.92
N LYS A 179 3.06 26.52 -5.91
CA LYS A 179 2.33 25.71 -4.92
C LYS A 179 1.23 24.91 -5.63
N ILE A 180 1.16 23.62 -5.34
CA ILE A 180 0.09 22.74 -5.82
C ILE A 180 -0.77 22.26 -4.64
N ASP A 181 -2.04 21.97 -4.92
CA ASP A 181 -3.04 21.48 -3.96
C ASP A 181 -3.50 20.05 -4.25
N TYR A 182 -2.81 19.37 -5.17
CA TYR A 182 -3.04 17.98 -5.57
C TYR A 182 -1.77 17.15 -5.42
N PHE A 183 -1.94 15.83 -5.37
CA PHE A 183 -0.83 14.88 -5.48
C PHE A 183 -0.51 14.65 -6.97
N PRO A 184 0.73 14.86 -7.45
CA PRO A 184 1.07 14.69 -8.85
C PRO A 184 0.78 13.27 -9.36
N SER A 185 0.09 13.18 -10.50
CA SER A 185 -0.23 11.89 -11.14
C SER A 185 0.93 11.30 -11.94
N SER A 186 1.90 12.12 -12.35
CA SER A 186 3.08 11.66 -13.07
C SER A 186 4.27 11.51 -12.11
N VAL A 187 5.06 10.43 -12.30
CA VAL A 187 6.29 10.22 -11.50
C VAL A 187 7.35 11.27 -11.79
N SER A 188 7.36 11.86 -12.99
CA SER A 188 8.26 12.95 -13.33
C SER A 188 7.96 14.20 -12.51
N ASP A 189 6.70 14.62 -12.46
CA ASP A 189 6.32 15.78 -11.64
C ASP A 189 6.49 15.48 -10.15
N LEU A 190 6.15 14.26 -9.70
CA LEU A 190 6.35 13.86 -8.31
C LEU A 190 7.83 13.85 -7.90
N ALA A 191 8.75 13.56 -8.83
CA ALA A 191 10.20 13.61 -8.57
C ALA A 191 10.74 15.04 -8.47
N GLU A 192 10.04 16.02 -9.04
CA GLU A 192 10.43 17.43 -9.06
C GLU A 192 9.76 18.26 -7.94
N VAL A 193 8.93 17.65 -7.10
CA VAL A 193 8.28 18.41 -6.02
C VAL A 193 9.27 18.81 -4.95
N GLU A 194 9.20 20.08 -4.56
CA GLU A 194 9.83 20.57 -3.35
C GLU A 194 8.82 20.42 -2.20
N VAL A 195 9.25 19.74 -1.14
CA VAL A 195 8.40 19.49 0.03
C VAL A 195 8.40 20.69 0.97
N ARG A 196 7.20 21.08 1.41
CA ARG A 196 7.00 21.99 2.53
C ARG A 196 6.70 21.19 3.78
N PHE A 197 7.60 21.24 4.75
CA PHE A 197 7.45 20.65 6.08
C PHE A 197 6.76 21.59 7.07
#